data_AF-A0A9X2V517-F1
#
_entry.id   AF-A0A9X2V517-F1
#
_cell.length_a   1.000
_cell.length_b   1.000
_cell.length_c   1.000
_cell.angle_alpha   90.00
_cell.angle_beta   90.00
_cell.angle_gamma   90.00
#
_symmetry.space_group_name_H-M   'P 1'
#
loop_
_entity.id
_entity.type
_entity.pdbx_description
1 polymer ?
#
loop_
_entity_poly.entity_id
_entity_poly.type
_entity_poly.pdbx_seq_one_letter_code
_entity_poly.pdbx_strand_id
1 'polypeptide(L)' 'MDSHRGFQFHAYRPNVPHTDKHALRATRGRITLFVEVSDGELPSGWHLRDVLRHEINRLMDPATLRHVDHLN' A
#
# COMPACT_ATOMS: atom_id res chain seq x y z
N MET A 1 13.90 0.71 11.31
CA MET A 1 13.17 -0.33 10.57
C MET A 1 11.91 0.29 9.99
N ASP A 2 11.62 0.02 8.72
CA ASP A 2 10.52 0.67 8.00
C ASP A 2 9.24 -0.13 8.18
N SER A 3 8.48 0.20 9.22
CA SER A 3 7.25 -0.53 9.57
C SER A 3 6.15 0.40 10.08
N HIS A 4 4.89 0.02 9.85
CA HIS A 4 3.72 0.74 10.34
C HIS A 4 2.63 -0.24 10.79
N ARG A 5 2.16 -0.13 12.05
CA ARG A 5 1.14 -1.03 12.65
C ARG A 5 1.42 -2.53 12.45
N GLY A 6 2.69 -2.92 12.50
CA GLY A 6 3.14 -4.30 12.30
C GLY A 6 3.26 -4.74 10.84
N PHE A 7 2.97 -3.87 9.87
CA PHE A 7 3.32 -4.07 8.47
C PHE A 7 4.77 -3.64 8.22
N GLN A 8 5.53 -4.47 7.52
CA GLN A 8 6.89 -4.16 7.06
C GLN A 8 6.85 -3.72 5.60
N PHE A 9 7.51 -2.61 5.29
CA PHE A 9 7.58 -2.09 3.93
C PHE A 9 8.72 -2.72 3.15
N HIS A 10 8.44 -3.14 1.93
CA HIS A 10 9.42 -3.70 1.01
C HIS A 10 9.25 -3.12 -0.38
N ALA A 11 10.37 -2.80 -1.03
CA ALA A 11 10.37 -2.53 -2.45
C ALA A 11 9.76 -3.73 -3.20
N TYR A 12 8.91 -3.44 -4.17
CA TYR A 12 8.26 -4.43 -5.00
C TYR A 12 8.38 -3.96 -6.45
N ARG A 13 8.66 -4.90 -7.36
CA ARG A 13 8.60 -4.67 -8.80
C ARG A 13 7.62 -5.67 -9.38
N PRO A 14 6.50 -5.24 -9.95
CA PRO A 14 5.58 -6.15 -10.62
C PRO A 14 6.27 -6.74 -11.86
N ASN A 15 6.01 -8.01 -12.16
CA ASN A 15 6.61 -8.72 -13.31
C ASN A 15 6.06 -8.27 -14.68
N VAL A 16 5.30 -7.17 -14.73
CA VAL A 16 4.73 -6.61 -15.96
C VAL A 16 5.62 -5.49 -16.49
N PRO A 17 5.85 -5.39 -17.81
CA PRO A 17 6.77 -4.43 -18.42
C PRO A 17 6.10 -3.05 -18.53
N HIS A 18 5.81 -2.40 -17.41
CA HIS A 18 5.31 -1.02 -17.39
C HIS A 18 6.40 -0.17 -16.73
N THR A 19 7.12 0.58 -17.55
CA THR A 19 8.38 1.25 -17.18
C THR A 19 8.20 2.45 -16.26
N ASP A 20 6.99 2.97 -16.13
CA ASP A 20 6.73 4.28 -15.52
C ASP A 20 5.96 4.17 -14.20
N LYS A 21 5.94 2.96 -13.63
CA LYS A 21 5.20 2.67 -12.40
C LYS A 21 6.11 2.42 -11.23
N HIS A 22 5.87 3.15 -10.15
CA HIS A 22 6.49 2.92 -8.86
C HIS A 22 5.61 2.02 -8.02
N ALA A 23 6.21 0.97 -7.43
CA ALA A 23 5.48 0.05 -6.59
C ALA A 23 6.15 -0.21 -5.24
N LEU A 24 5.33 -0.40 -4.21
CA LEU A 24 5.75 -0.71 -2.85
C LEU A 24 4.77 -1.72 -2.27
N ARG A 25 5.26 -2.63 -1.43
CA ARG A 25 4.41 -3.54 -0.68
C ARG A 25 4.58 -3.38 0.82
N ALA A 26 3.53 -3.70 1.56
CA ALA A 26 3.52 -3.77 3.02
C ALA A 26 2.99 -5.13 3.47
N THR A 27 3.74 -5.85 4.30
CA THR A 27 3.36 -7.21 4.74
C THR A 27 3.26 -7.31 6.26
N ARG A 28 2.16 -7.89 6.75
CA ARG A 28 1.94 -8.25 8.17
C ARG A 28 1.42 -9.68 8.25
N GLY A 29 2.30 -10.62 8.64
CA GLY A 29 1.95 -12.04 8.68
C GLY A 29 1.56 -12.53 7.29
N ARG A 30 0.29 -12.95 7.12
CA ARG A 30 -0.25 -13.42 5.83
C ARG A 30 -0.87 -12.31 4.97
N ILE A 31 -1.04 -11.11 5.51
CA ILE A 31 -1.66 -10.00 4.79
C ILE A 31 -0.56 -9.23 4.06
N THR A 32 -0.71 -9.04 2.75
CA THR A 32 0.16 -8.18 1.96
C THR A 32 -0.67 -7.16 1.20
N LEU A 33 -0.31 -5.90 1.35
CA LEU A 33 -0.87 -4.78 0.60
C LEU A 33 0.15 -4.35 -0.46
N PHE A 34 -0.34 -4.03 -1.65
CA PHE A 34 0.46 -3.51 -2.74
C PHE A 34 -0.06 -2.14 -3.13
N VAL A 35 0.85 -1.20 -3.34
CA VAL A 35 0.56 0.05 -4.02
C VAL A 35 1.40 0.10 -5.29
N GLU A 36 0.78 0.52 -6.38
CA GLU A 36 1.40 0.77 -7.67
C GLU A 36 0.81 2.08 -8.17
N VAL A 37 1.68 3.06 -8.43
CA VAL A 37 1.27 4.37 -8.97
C VAL A 37 2.11 4.68 -10.20
N SER A 38 1.51 5.34 -11.16
CA SER A 38 2.24 5.89 -12.30
C SER A 38 2.90 7.23 -11.90
N ASP A 39 3.94 7.62 -12.62
CA ASP A 39 4.56 8.94 -12.42
C ASP A 39 3.54 10.09 -12.51
N GLY A 40 3.58 11.00 -11.53
CA GLY A 40 2.68 12.16 -11.47
C GLY A 40 1.30 11.90 -10.85
N GLU A 41 0.93 10.67 -10.51
CA GLU A 41 -0.38 10.34 -9.92
C GLU A 41 -0.44 10.51 -8.39
N LEU A 42 0.71 10.73 -7.74
CA LEU A 42 0.74 10.98 -6.30
C LEU A 42 0.36 12.44 -5.99
N PRO A 43 -0.45 12.67 -4.94
CA PRO A 43 -0.64 14.01 -4.42
C PRO A 43 0.71 14.67 -4.13
N SER A 44 0.81 15.99 -4.35
CA SER A 44 2.07 16.71 -4.14
C SER A 44 2.61 16.49 -2.72
N GLY A 45 3.89 16.12 -2.64
CA GLY A 45 4.59 15.84 -1.38
C GLY A 45 4.34 14.45 -0.78
N TRP A 46 3.51 13.60 -1.40
CA TRP A 46 3.32 12.22 -0.95
C TRP A 46 4.37 11.29 -1.54
N HIS A 47 4.89 10.40 -0.69
CA HIS A 47 5.62 9.23 -1.14
C HIS A 47 4.70 8.00 -1.17
N LEU A 48 5.08 6.96 -1.92
CA LEU A 48 4.38 5.66 -1.93
C LEU A 48 4.09 5.09 -0.54
N ARG A 49 4.98 5.38 0.41
CA ARG A 49 4.83 4.97 1.80
C ARG A 49 3.64 5.64 2.47
N ASP A 50 3.41 6.91 2.17
CA ASP A 50 2.32 7.68 2.76
C ASP A 50 0.97 7.15 2.25
N VAL A 51 0.91 6.70 0.99
CA VAL A 51 -0.23 5.97 0.44
C VAL A 51 -0.49 4.68 1.23
N LEU A 52 0.52 3.82 1.38
CA LEU A 52 0.32 2.57 2.14
C LEU A 52 -0.02 2.83 3.62
N ARG A 53 0.53 3.87 4.25
CA ARG A 53 0.18 4.25 5.62
C ARG A 53 -1.27 4.69 5.71
N HIS A 54 -1.73 5.51 4.77
CA HIS A 54 -3.12 5.94 4.67
C HIS A 54 -4.05 4.73 4.52
N GLU A 55 -3.75 3.85 3.57
CA GLU A 55 -4.54 2.64 3.33
C GLU A 55 -4.54 1.67 4.52
N ILE A 56 -3.40 1.44 5.17
CA ILE A 56 -3.31 0.64 6.40
C ILE A 56 -4.17 1.26 7.50
N ASN A 57 -4.12 2.58 7.68
CA ASN A 57 -4.93 3.25 8.68
C ASN A 57 -6.42 3.11 8.36
N ARG A 58 -6.80 3.28 7.09
CA ARG A 58 -8.19 3.11 6.61
C ARG A 58 -8.68 1.69 6.87
N LEU A 59 -7.93 0.68 6.46
CA LEU A 59 -8.28 -0.74 6.66
C LEU A 59 -8.31 -1.16 8.13
N MET A 60 -7.59 -0.48 9.00
CA MET A 60 -7.62 -0.76 10.44
C MET A 60 -8.68 0.06 11.17
N ASP A 61 -9.36 0.98 10.47
CA ASP A 61 -10.50 1.71 11.03
C ASP A 61 -11.74 0.79 11.04
N PRO A 62 -12.36 0.56 12.21
CA PRO A 62 -13.56 -0.25 12.33
C PRO A 62 -14.73 0.23 11.45
N ALA A 63 -14.80 1.51 11.12
CA ALA A 63 -15.83 2.06 10.24
C ALA A 63 -15.61 1.65 8.77
N THR A 64 -14.36 1.54 8.33
CA THR A 64 -14.02 1.10 6.97
C THR A 64 -14.22 -0.41 6.81
N LEU A 65 -13.88 -1.21 7.83
CA LEU A 65 -14.01 -2.67 7.79
C LEU A 65 -15.46 -3.14 7.67
N ARG A 66 -16.43 -2.30 8.08
CA ARG A 66 -17.87 -2.58 7.92
C ARG A 66 -18.35 -2.55 6.47
N HIS A 67 -17.57 -1.97 5.55
CA HIS A 67 -17.93 -1.84 4.14
C HIS A 67 -17.09 -2.72 3.21
N VAL A 68 -16.20 -3.55 3.75
CA VAL A 68 -15.40 -4.50 2.96
C VAL A 68 -16.10 -5.85 3.03
N ASP A 69 -17.07 -6.08 2.13
CA ASP A 69 -17.83 -7.33 2.09
C ASP A 69 -16.96 -8.53 1.69
N HIS A 70 -15.88 -8.33 0.92
CA HIS A 70 -14.97 -9.41 0.54
C HIS A 70 -13.53 -8.89 0.36
N LEU A 71 -12.57 -9.57 1.00
CA LEU A 71 -11.14 -9.49 0.69
C LEU A 71 -10.75 -10.81 0.01
N ASN A 72 -10.67 -10.79 -1.33
CA ASN A 72 -10.20 -11.93 -2.15
C ASN A 72 -8.68 -11.96 -2.21
#